data_AF-A0A519BTT9-F1
#
_entry.id   AF-A0A519BTT9-F1
#
_cell.length_a   1.000
_cell.length_b   1.000
_cell.length_c   1.000
_cell.angle_alpha   90.00
_cell.angle_beta   90.00
_cell.angle_gamma   90.00
#
_symmetry.space_group_name_H-M   'P 1'
#
loop_
_entity.id
_entity.type
_entity.pdbx_description
1 polymer ?
#
loop_
_entity_poly.entity_id
_entity_poly.type
_entity_poly.pdbx_seq_one_letter_code
_entity_poly.pdbx_strand_id
1 'polypeptide(L)' 'MNNIERPLDLLNSSKGKEILIQLKNGKQFSGILKAFDIHINVV' A
#
# COMPACT_ATOMS: atom_id res chain seq x y z
N MET A 1 23.50 1.19 6.08
CA MET A 1 22.66 -0.02 6.01
C MET A 1 21.71 0.16 4.85
N ASN A 2 21.75 -0.71 3.85
CA ASN A 2 20.87 -0.64 2.69
C ASN A 2 19.44 -0.94 3.16
N ASN A 3 18.66 0.10 3.47
CA ASN A 3 17.24 0.03 3.79
C ASN A 3 16.46 -0.35 2.53
N ILE A 4 16.58 -1.61 2.10
CA ILE A 4 15.58 -2.19 1.21
C ILE A 4 14.34 -2.35 2.10
N GLU A 5 13.52 -1.29 2.19
CA GLU A 5 12.19 -1.40 2.77
C GLU A 5 11.49 -2.51 2.00
N ARG A 6 11.18 -3.62 2.68
CA ARG A 6 10.42 -4.68 2.04
C ARG A 6 9.07 -4.05 1.65
N PRO A 7 8.48 -4.43 0.52
CA PRO A 7 7.22 -3.84 0.08
C PRO A 7 6.12 -3.84 1.17
N LEU A 8 6.14 -4.87 2.03
CA LEU A 8 5.24 -4.99 3.18
C LEU A 8 5.52 -3.95 4.28
N ASP A 9 6.77 -3.57 4.52
CA ASP A 9 7.14 -2.58 5.53
C ASP A 9 6.66 -1.17 5.12
N LEU A 10 6.75 -0.85 3.82
CA LEU A 10 6.21 0.39 3.26
C LEU A 10 4.69 0.45 3.36
N LEU A 11 3.99 -0.66 3.08
CA LEU A 11 2.54 -0.75 3.27
C LEU A 11 2.16 -0.61 4.74
N ASN A 12 2.95 -1.21 5.64
CA ASN A 12 2.75 -1.10 7.07
C ASN A 12 2.91 0.33 7.58
N SER A 13 3.91 1.08 7.09
CA SER A 13 4.11 2.48 7.43
C SER A 13 3.04 3.43 6.85
N SER A 14 2.30 2.95 5.84
CA SER A 14 1.21 3.66 5.16
C SER A 14 -0.18 3.39 5.77
N LYS A 15 -0.27 2.44 6.71
CA LYS A 15 -1.54 2.11 7.39
C LYS A 15 -2.10 3.33 8.15
N GLY A 16 -3.38 3.61 7.95
CA GLY A 16 -4.09 4.75 8.54
C GLY A 16 -3.83 6.09 7.83
N LYS A 17 -3.04 6.11 6.75
CA LYS A 17 -2.81 7.30 5.92
C LYS A 17 -3.63 7.24 4.64
N GLU A 18 -3.86 8.40 4.04
CA GLU A 18 -4.40 8.49 2.70
C GLU A 18 -3.35 8.02 1.69
N ILE A 19 -3.75 7.10 0.81
CA ILE A 19 -2.92 6.51 -0.22
C ILE A 19 -3.61 6.59 -1.58
N LEU A 20 -2.80 6.65 -2.63
CA LEU A 20 -3.25 6.56 -4.02
C LEU A 20 -2.81 5.21 -4.58
N ILE A 21 -3.75 4.42 -5.10
CA ILE A 21 -3.49 3.13 -5.72
C ILE A 21 -3.79 3.23 -7.21
N GLN A 22 -2.81 2.88 -8.03
CA GLN A 22 -2.97 2.74 -9.47
C GLN A 22 -3.02 1.25 -9.84
N LEU A 23 -4.13 0.82 -10.45
CA LEU A 23 -4.29 -0.52 -10.98
C LEU A 23 -3.69 -0.64 -12.38
N LYS A 24 -3.31 -1.86 -12.77
CA LYS A 24 -2.73 -2.17 -14.09
C LYS A 24 -3.65 -1.83 -15.26
N ASN A 25 -4.96 -1.74 -15.03
CA ASN A 25 -5.95 -1.33 -16.02
C ASN A 25 -6.10 0.19 -16.15
N GLY A 26 -5.23 0.97 -15.51
CA GLY A 26 -5.23 2.43 -15.56
C GLY A 26 -6.19 3.10 -14.57
N LYS A 27 -6.99 2.35 -13.81
CA LYS A 27 -7.86 2.93 -12.77
C LYS A 27 -7.04 3.39 -11.57
N GLN A 28 -7.47 4.49 -10.96
CA GLN A 28 -6.88 5.04 -9.75
C GLN A 28 -7.91 5.12 -8.63
N PHE A 29 -7.48 4.83 -7.40
CA PHE A 29 -8.29 4.93 -6.18
C PHE A 29 -7.54 5.76 -5.15
N SER A 30 -8.20 6.76 -4.55
CA SER A 30 -7.70 7.46 -3.36
C SER A 30 -8.52 7.05 -2.15
N GLY A 31 -7.86 6.83 -1.01
CA GLY A 31 -8.54 6.48 0.22
C GLY A 31 -7.59 6.17 1.36
N ILE A 32 -8.13 5.93 2.55
CA ILE A 32 -7.34 5.58 3.73
C ILE A 32 -7.06 4.07 3.73
N LEU A 33 -5.79 3.67 3.82
CA LEU A 33 -5.40 2.27 3.97
C LEU A 33 -5.76 1.77 5.37
N LYS A 34 -6.75 0.90 5.51
CA LYS A 34 -7.13 0.32 6.81
C LYS A 34 -6.36 -0.95 7.11
N ALA A 35 -6.23 -1.84 6.14
CA ALA A 35 -5.45 -3.07 6.29
C ALA A 35 -4.94 -3.61 4.95
N PHE A 36 -3.96 -4.52 5.03
CA PHE A 36 -3.44 -5.27 3.89
C PHE A 36 -2.99 -6.66 4.32
N ASP A 37 -2.76 -7.56 3.36
CA ASP A 37 -2.21 -8.90 3.58
C ASP A 37 -0.92 -9.17 2.76
N ILE A 38 -0.37 -10.38 2.89
CA ILE A 38 0.86 -10.81 2.20
C ILE A 38 0.71 -10.87 0.67
N HIS A 39 -0.53 -10.93 0.15
CA HIS A 39 -0.85 -10.93 -1.28
C HIS A 39 -1.12 -9.53 -1.82
N ILE A 40 -1.03 -8.49 -0.99
CA ILE A 40 -1.28 -7.08 -1.34
C ILE A 40 -2.77 -6.81 -1.62
N ASN A 41 -3.67 -7.59 -1.01
CA ASN A 41 -5.07 -7.16 -0.93
C ASN A 41 -5.14 -5.99 0.05
N VAL A 42 -5.91 -4.96 -0.30
CA VAL A 42 -6.04 -3.71 0.48
C VAL A 42 -7.50 -3.42 0.80
N VAL A 43 -7.76 -2.87 1.98
CA VAL A 43 -9.09 -2.46 2.47
C VAL A 43 -9.01 -1.16 3.24
#